data_AF-A0A7Z9M442-F1
#
_entry.id   AF-A0A7Z9M442-F1
#
_cell.length_a   1.000
_cell.length_b   1.000
_cell.length_c   1.000
_cell.angle_alpha   90.00
_cell.angle_beta   90.00
_cell.angle_gamma   90.00
#
_symmetry.space_group_name_H-M   'P 1'
#
loop_
_entity.id
_entity.type
_entity.pdbx_description
1 polymer ?
#
loop_
_entity_poly.entity_id
_entity_poly.type
_entity_poly.pdbx_seq_one_letter_code
_entity_poly.pdbx_strand_id
1 'polypeptide(L)'
;MDKIKQFIKAHQIDLGLTLGSILLTCAMHWVGVFDFLELKTYDYRFHSVRGPLTGWRASDSTIIDIGTDVVLVDVDDETWRLLAEKEITWPYSRGDIWAKVVENISKAGAKIIAFDIQFDSP
;
A
#
# COMPACT_ATOMS: atom_id res chain seq x y z
N MET A 1 48.79 2.96 -29.94
CA MET A 1 48.55 2.23 -28.67
C MET A 1 49.12 2.97 -27.46
N ASP A 2 50.24 3.67 -27.60
CA ASP A 2 50.91 4.35 -26.46
C ASP A 2 50.12 5.52 -25.87
N LYS A 3 49.42 6.29 -26.71
CA LYS A 3 48.54 7.38 -26.25
C LYS A 3 47.42 6.90 -25.33
N ILE A 4 46.85 5.72 -25.60
CA ILE A 4 45.77 5.12 -24.78
C ILE A 4 46.33 4.66 -23.43
N LYS A 5 47.49 3.99 -23.43
CA LYS A 5 48.16 3.57 -22.18
C LYS A 5 48.56 4.78 -21.31
N GLN A 6 49.00 5.87 -21.94
CA GLN A 6 49.37 7.09 -21.23
C GLN A 6 48.15 7.81 -20.65
N PHE A 7 47.03 7.83 -21.37
CA PHE A 7 45.75 8.36 -20.87
C PHE A 7 45.23 7.58 -19.66
N ILE A 8 45.26 6.24 -19.73
CA ILE A 8 44.82 5.36 -18.63
C ILE A 8 45.71 5.56 -17.39
N LYS A 9 47.03 5.70 -17.55
CA LYS A 9 47.93 6.02 -16.43
C LYS A 9 47.67 7.40 -15.82
N ALA A 10 47.37 8.39 -16.65
CA ALA A 10 47.12 9.75 -16.18
C ALA A 10 45.80 9.87 -15.39
N HIS A 11 44.76 9.12 -15.79
CA HIS A 11 43.42 9.16 -15.18
C HIS A 11 43.08 7.90 -14.38
N GLN A 12 44.10 7.18 -13.89
CA GLN A 12 43.91 5.90 -13.21
C GLN A 12 43.03 6.03 -11.95
N ILE A 13 43.14 7.16 -11.25
CA ILE A 13 42.36 7.46 -10.05
C ILE A 13 40.90 7.70 -10.42
N ASP A 14 40.64 8.56 -11.41
CA ASP A 14 39.28 8.91 -11.85
C ASP A 14 38.53 7.69 -12.40
N LEU A 15 39.22 6.88 -13.20
CA LEU A 15 38.70 5.62 -13.73
C LEU A 15 38.44 4.61 -12.61
N GLY A 16 39.33 4.53 -11.61
CA GLY A 16 39.15 3.68 -10.44
C GLY A 16 37.93 4.08 -9.60
N LEU A 17 37.76 5.38 -9.35
CA LEU A 17 36.61 5.91 -8.60
C LEU A 17 35.29 5.64 -9.34
N THR A 18 35.27 5.87 -10.65
CA THR A 18 34.08 5.63 -11.49
C THR A 18 33.72 4.15 -11.51
N LEU A 19 34.69 3.27 -11.68
CA LEU A 19 34.44 1.83 -11.72
C LEU A 19 34.02 1.31 -10.33
N GLY A 20 34.61 1.86 -9.27
CA GLY A 20 34.22 1.60 -7.88
C GLY A 20 32.79 2.04 -7.58
N SER A 21 32.36 3.22 -8.03
CA SER A 21 31.01 3.72 -7.79
C SER A 21 29.96 2.90 -8.54
N ILE A 22 30.26 2.46 -9.76
CA ILE A 22 29.40 1.54 -10.53
C ILE A 22 29.24 0.22 -9.76
N LEU A 23 30.34 -0.40 -9.35
CA LEU A 23 30.30 -1.68 -8.62
C LEU A 23 29.57 -1.57 -7.29
N LEU A 24 29.81 -0.48 -6.54
CA LEU A 24 29.11 -0.21 -5.28
C LEU A 24 27.61 -0.06 -5.50
N THR A 25 27.20 0.71 -6.51
CA THR A 25 25.78 0.91 -6.83
C THR A 25 25.11 -0.41 -7.22
N CYS A 26 25.77 -1.23 -8.03
CA CYS A 26 25.28 -2.57 -8.37
C CYS A 26 25.15 -3.46 -7.13
N ALA A 27 26.12 -3.44 -6.21
CA ALA A 27 26.05 -4.19 -4.97
C ALA A 27 24.89 -3.72 -4.07
N MET A 28 24.70 -2.41 -3.93
CA MET A 28 23.58 -1.83 -3.17
C MET A 28 22.21 -2.18 -3.77
N HIS A 29 22.11 -2.20 -5.10
CA HIS A 29 20.91 -2.64 -5.80
C HIS A 29 20.65 -4.13 -5.60
N TRP A 30 21.69 -4.97 -5.67
CA TRP A 30 21.56 -6.40 -5.45
C TRP A 30 21.12 -6.75 -4.01
N VAL A 31 21.58 -5.99 -3.02
CA VAL A 31 21.16 -6.12 -1.61
C VAL A 31 19.77 -5.53 -1.36
N GLY A 32 19.19 -4.79 -2.32
CA GLY A 32 17.85 -4.19 -2.19
C GLY A 32 17.82 -2.92 -1.33
N VAL A 33 18.94 -2.23 -1.16
CA VAL A 33 19.01 -0.99 -0.34
C VAL A 33 18.10 0.09 -0.94
N PHE A 34 18.06 0.21 -2.26
CA PHE A 34 17.21 1.19 -2.95
C PHE A 34 15.73 0.86 -2.78
N ASP A 35 15.34 -0.40 -2.89
CA ASP A 35 13.94 -0.84 -2.72
C ASP A 35 13.46 -0.57 -1.29
N PHE A 36 14.28 -0.87 -0.29
CA PHE A 36 13.98 -0.56 1.11
C PHE A 36 13.79 0.94 1.35
N LEU A 37 14.70 1.76 0.83
CA LEU A 37 14.60 3.22 0.94
C LEU A 37 13.37 3.74 0.20
N GLU A 38 13.05 3.20 -0.96
CA GLU A 38 11.86 3.54 -1.73
C GLU A 38 10.58 3.21 -0.95
N LEU A 39 10.45 1.98 -0.43
CA LEU A 39 9.32 1.56 0.40
C LEU A 39 9.15 2.43 1.65
N LYS A 40 10.23 2.74 2.36
CA LYS A 40 10.18 3.64 3.52
C LYS A 40 9.82 5.07 3.14
N THR A 41 10.29 5.53 1.98
CA THR A 41 9.96 6.87 1.49
C THR A 41 8.50 6.94 1.05
N TYR A 42 7.95 5.87 0.46
CA TYR A 42 6.51 5.77 0.22
C TYR A 42 5.76 5.86 1.54
N ASP A 43 6.06 5.00 2.51
CA ASP A 43 5.38 4.98 3.81
C ASP A 43 5.42 6.36 4.49
N TYR A 44 6.60 7.00 4.54
CA TYR A 44 6.76 8.37 5.06
C TYR A 44 5.91 9.39 4.29
N ARG A 45 5.85 9.30 2.96
CA ARG A 45 5.02 10.19 2.16
C ARG A 45 3.55 10.02 2.47
N PHE A 46 3.07 8.80 2.69
CA PHE A 46 1.68 8.53 3.02
C PHE A 46 1.32 8.87 4.46
N HIS A 47 2.24 8.68 5.40
CA HIS A 47 1.98 8.81 6.82
C HIS A 47 2.27 10.21 7.38
N SER A 48 3.33 10.86 6.91
CA SER A 48 3.85 12.10 7.53
C SER A 48 3.77 13.33 6.61
N VAL A 49 3.84 13.14 5.29
CA VAL A 49 3.87 14.26 4.33
C VAL A 49 2.54 14.47 3.62
N ARG A 50 1.70 13.43 3.52
CA ARG A 50 0.39 13.59 2.91
C ARG A 50 -0.45 14.50 3.78
N GLY A 51 -1.01 15.52 3.13
CA GLY A 51 -2.04 16.34 3.71
C GLY A 51 -3.27 15.52 4.09
N PRO A 52 -4.15 16.09 4.91
CA PRO A 52 -5.26 15.37 5.51
C PRO A 52 -6.18 14.76 4.44
N LEU A 53 -6.57 13.51 4.65
CA LEU A 53 -7.16 12.65 3.63
C LEU A 53 -8.59 13.04 3.17
N THR A 54 -9.20 14.11 3.71
CA THR A 54 -10.26 14.98 3.12
C THR A 54 -11.03 15.77 4.22
N GLY A 55 -11.74 16.84 3.82
CA GLY A 55 -12.80 17.51 4.62
C GLY A 55 -12.37 18.74 5.44
N TRP A 56 -13.34 19.49 5.99
CA TRP A 56 -13.12 20.71 6.80
C TRP A 56 -12.34 20.45 8.11
N ARG A 57 -12.27 19.18 8.54
CA ARG A 57 -11.56 18.69 9.74
C ARG A 57 -10.08 18.38 9.50
N ALA A 58 -9.63 18.53 8.26
CA ALA A 58 -8.25 18.40 7.82
C ALA A 58 -7.27 19.34 8.57
N SER A 59 -7.74 20.49 9.04
CA SER A 59 -6.91 21.45 9.76
C SER A 59 -6.34 20.93 11.09
N ASP A 60 -6.87 19.82 11.61
CA ASP A 60 -6.49 19.26 12.90
C ASP A 60 -5.77 17.91 12.70
N SER A 61 -4.44 17.96 12.73
CA SER A 61 -3.58 16.79 12.54
C SER A 61 -3.67 15.77 13.68
N THR A 62 -4.40 16.03 14.76
CA THR A 62 -4.56 15.05 15.84
C THR A 62 -5.50 13.90 15.48
N ILE A 63 -6.25 13.99 14.37
CA ILE A 63 -7.21 12.94 13.98
C ILE A 63 -6.56 11.60 13.62
N ILE A 64 -5.29 11.62 13.21
CA ILE A 64 -4.48 10.40 12.99
C ILE A 64 -4.01 9.77 14.31
N ASP A 65 -3.86 10.57 15.38
CA ASP A 65 -3.46 10.10 16.71
C ASP A 65 -4.65 9.63 17.56
N ILE A 66 -5.86 10.11 17.23
CA ILE A 66 -7.09 9.79 17.96
C ILE A 66 -7.49 8.32 17.80
N GLY A 67 -6.95 7.62 16.80
CA GLY A 67 -7.39 6.28 16.44
C GLY A 67 -8.79 6.35 15.84
N THR A 68 -8.97 5.71 14.69
CA THR A 68 -10.30 5.56 14.11
C THR A 68 -10.95 4.30 14.66
N ASP A 69 -12.07 4.44 15.35
CA ASP A 69 -13.00 3.34 15.69
C ASP A 69 -13.77 2.88 14.43
N VAL A 70 -13.02 2.54 13.38
CA VAL A 70 -13.54 2.14 12.07
C VAL A 70 -13.10 0.71 11.82
N VAL A 71 -14.08 -0.15 11.57
CA VAL A 71 -13.85 -1.53 11.14
C VAL A 71 -14.14 -1.60 9.65
N LEU A 72 -13.15 -2.01 8.86
CA LEU A 72 -13.34 -2.33 7.46
C LEU A 72 -13.73 -3.81 7.35
N VAL A 73 -14.85 -4.07 6.69
CA VAL A 73 -15.33 -5.43 6.38
C VAL A 73 -15.34 -5.56 4.87
N ASP A 74 -14.53 -6.46 4.36
CA ASP A 74 -14.36 -6.69 2.92
C ASP A 74 -14.83 -8.10 2.53
N VAL A 75 -15.15 -8.29 1.25
CA VAL A 75 -15.45 -9.59 0.66
C VAL A 75 -14.17 -10.14 0.05
N ASP A 76 -13.60 -11.16 0.67
CA ASP A 76 -12.41 -11.83 0.17
C ASP A 76 -12.74 -13.00 -0.78
N ASP A 77 -11.71 -13.47 -1.49
CA ASP A 77 -11.83 -14.56 -2.47
C ASP A 77 -12.25 -15.90 -1.82
N GLU A 78 -11.81 -16.14 -0.57
CA GLU A 78 -12.21 -17.33 0.19
C GLU A 78 -13.69 -17.29 0.57
N THR A 79 -14.22 -16.15 1.03
CA THR A 79 -15.66 -15.99 1.28
C THR A 79 -16.46 -16.18 -0.01
N TRP A 80 -15.97 -15.65 -1.13
CA TRP A 80 -16.61 -15.88 -2.43
C TRP A 80 -16.67 -17.37 -2.78
N ARG A 81 -15.55 -18.10 -2.65
CA ARG A 81 -15.50 -19.55 -2.90
C ARG A 81 -16.44 -20.34 -1.99
N LEU A 82 -16.41 -20.08 -0.68
CA LEU A 82 -17.22 -20.79 0.31
C LEU A 82 -18.72 -20.55 0.12
N LEU A 83 -19.12 -19.36 -0.33
CA LEU A 83 -20.51 -19.05 -0.65
C LEU A 83 -20.93 -19.66 -1.98
N ALA A 84 -20.05 -19.66 -2.99
CA ALA A 84 -20.31 -20.32 -4.27
C ALA A 84 -20.51 -21.83 -4.12
N GLU A 85 -19.75 -22.50 -3.23
CA GLU A 85 -19.97 -23.92 -2.88
C GLU A 85 -21.36 -24.19 -2.30
N LYS A 86 -21.99 -23.19 -1.69
CA LYS A 86 -23.34 -23.24 -1.14
C LYS A 86 -24.41 -22.71 -2.11
N GLU A 87 -24.07 -22.61 -3.39
CA GLU A 87 -24.94 -22.10 -4.45
C GLU A 87 -25.37 -20.63 -4.25
N ILE A 88 -24.61 -19.87 -3.46
CA ILE A 88 -24.82 -18.44 -3.26
C ILE A 88 -23.95 -17.70 -4.28
N THR A 89 -24.58 -17.17 -5.32
CA THR A 89 -23.89 -16.42 -6.37
C THR A 89 -23.78 -14.94 -6.04
N TRP A 90 -22.70 -14.33 -6.49
CA TRP A 90 -22.63 -12.87 -6.55
C TRP A 90 -23.58 -12.33 -7.63
N PRO A 91 -24.24 -11.18 -7.42
CA PRO A 91 -24.25 -10.36 -6.20
C PRO A 91 -25.08 -10.97 -5.07
N TYR A 92 -24.61 -10.78 -3.83
CA TYR A 92 -25.30 -11.33 -2.66
C TYR A 92 -26.61 -10.61 -2.38
N SER A 93 -27.64 -11.39 -2.02
CA SER A 93 -28.98 -10.89 -1.67
C SER A 93 -28.94 -9.84 -0.57
N ARG A 94 -29.59 -8.70 -0.80
CA ARG A 94 -29.74 -7.61 0.17
C ARG A 94 -30.55 -8.05 1.39
N GLY A 95 -31.61 -8.81 1.18
CA GLY A 95 -32.54 -9.23 2.22
C GLY A 95 -32.02 -10.34 3.12
N ASP A 96 -31.08 -11.15 2.62
CA ASP A 96 -30.60 -12.33 3.36
C ASP A 96 -29.20 -12.15 3.90
N ILE A 97 -28.22 -11.88 3.03
CA ILE A 97 -26.80 -11.87 3.41
C ILE A 97 -26.45 -10.51 4.01
N TRP A 98 -26.70 -9.43 3.26
CA TRP A 98 -26.34 -8.08 3.72
C TRP A 98 -27.14 -7.65 4.94
N ALA A 99 -28.43 -8.00 5.02
CA ALA A 99 -29.24 -7.77 6.21
C ALA A 99 -28.62 -8.41 7.46
N LYS A 100 -28.09 -9.63 7.33
CA LYS A 100 -27.43 -10.36 8.43
C LYS A 100 -26.08 -9.78 8.80
N VAL A 101 -25.33 -9.29 7.81
CA VAL A 101 -24.09 -8.54 8.03
C VAL A 101 -24.39 -7.28 8.84
N VAL A 102 -25.39 -6.48 8.43
CA VAL A 102 -25.83 -5.28 9.17
C VAL A 102 -26.26 -5.64 10.58
N GLU A 103 -27.08 -6.68 10.75
CA GLU A 103 -27.55 -7.13 12.06
C GLU A 103 -26.39 -7.51 12.98
N ASN A 104 -25.43 -8.31 12.49
CA ASN A 104 -24.29 -8.76 13.27
C ASN A 104 -23.36 -7.60 13.64
N ILE A 105 -23.06 -6.71 12.70
CA ILE A 105 -22.21 -5.54 12.92
C ILE A 105 -22.89 -4.55 13.89
N SER A 106 -24.21 -4.38 13.78
CA SER A 106 -24.99 -3.56 14.72
C SER A 106 -24.98 -4.17 16.13
N LYS A 107 -25.15 -5.49 16.26
CA LYS A 107 -25.04 -6.20 17.53
C LYS A 107 -23.64 -6.12 18.15
N ALA A 108 -22.61 -6.03 17.32
CA ALA A 108 -21.24 -5.82 17.76
C ALA A 108 -20.96 -4.38 18.26
N GLY A 109 -21.93 -3.47 18.15
CA GLY A 109 -21.85 -2.11 18.70
C GLY A 109 -21.53 -1.01 17.68
N ALA A 110 -21.52 -1.33 16.38
CA ALA A 110 -21.35 -0.31 15.35
C ALA A 110 -22.53 0.66 15.36
N LYS A 111 -22.25 1.97 15.43
CA LYS A 111 -23.26 3.03 15.42
C LYS A 111 -23.60 3.51 14.01
N ILE A 112 -22.65 3.43 13.10
CA ILE A 112 -22.75 3.88 11.72
C ILE A 112 -22.18 2.77 10.84
N ILE A 113 -22.94 2.37 9.82
CA ILE A 113 -22.53 1.38 8.83
C ILE A 113 -22.63 2.05 7.46
N ALA A 114 -21.51 2.09 6.74
CA ALA A 114 -21.44 2.62 5.38
C ALA A 114 -21.13 1.47 4.42
N PHE A 115 -21.75 1.50 3.24
CA PHE A 115 -21.53 0.52 2.19
C PHE A 115 -20.78 1.19 1.04
N ASP A 116 -19.63 0.64 0.68
CA ASP A 116 -18.91 0.94 -0.56
C ASP A 116 -18.97 -0.29 -1.49
N ILE A 117 -20.20 -0.72 -1.78
CA ILE A 117 -20.47 -1.87 -2.64
C ILE A 117 -21.64 -1.54 -3.56
N GLN A 118 -21.56 -2.00 -4.80
CA GLN A 118 -22.63 -1.83 -5.75
C GLN A 118 -23.67 -2.94 -5.57
N PHE A 119 -24.93 -2.54 -5.36
CA PHE A 119 -26.07 -3.45 -5.40
C PHE A 119 -26.67 -3.43 -6.80
N ASP A 120 -26.17 -4.32 -7.67
CA ASP A 120 -26.53 -4.45 -9.08
C ASP A 120 -27.73 -5.41 -9.33
N SER A 121 -28.20 -6.11 -8.30
CA SER A 121 -29.43 -6.93 -8.34
C SER A 121 -30.41 -6.56 -7.21
N PRO A 122 -31.73 -6.54 -7.48
CA PRO A 122 -32.74 -6.17 -6.49
C PRO A 122 -32.78 -7.07 -5.26
#